data_AF-A0A0P9FDQ1-F1
#
_entry.id   AF-A0A0P9FDQ1-F1
#
_cell.length_a   1.000
_cell.length_b   1.000
_cell.length_c   1.000
_cell.angle_alpha   90.00
_cell.angle_beta   90.00
_cell.angle_gamma   90.00
#
_symmetry.space_group_name_H-M   'P 1'
#
loop_
_entity.id
_entity.type
_entity.pdbx_description
1 polymer ?
#
loop_
_entity_poly.entity_id
_entity_poly.type
_entity_poly.pdbx_seq_one_letter_code
_entity_poly.pdbx_strand_id
1 'polypeptide(L)'
;MKATLELFASAAPARTSRLARTPHLPLDYFIHRASSLALYRQFIRATRSLGDVDARWETVQWVRKDFERYRGMVDSEKSKTLLALGQRQLKQLHATGSLIGGDSAKWRGRRSAK
;
A
#
# COMPACT_ATOMS: atom_id res chain seq x y z
N MET A 1 55.86 -32.58 -27.47
CA MET A 1 54.39 -32.67 -27.43
C MET A 1 53.90 -31.77 -26.30
N LYS A 2 53.49 -30.52 -26.60
CA LYS A 2 53.00 -29.56 -25.59
C LYS A 2 51.48 -29.51 -25.69
N ALA A 3 50.79 -30.08 -24.71
CA ALA A 3 49.35 -29.96 -24.59
C ALA A 3 49.01 -28.59 -24.00
N THR A 4 48.43 -27.71 -24.83
CA THR A 4 47.82 -26.45 -24.40
C THR A 4 46.48 -26.76 -23.76
N LEU A 5 46.46 -26.81 -22.43
CA LEU A 5 45.23 -26.85 -21.65
C LEU A 5 44.64 -25.44 -21.64
N GLU A 6 43.79 -25.14 -22.62
CA GLU A 6 42.90 -23.99 -22.60
C GLU A 6 41.97 -24.13 -21.39
N LEU A 7 42.27 -23.39 -20.33
CA LEU A 7 41.38 -23.20 -19.20
C LEU A 7 40.14 -22.47 -19.71
N PHE A 8 39.07 -23.22 -20.00
CA PHE A 8 37.74 -22.66 -20.14
C PHE A 8 37.26 -22.18 -18.77
N ALA A 9 37.62 -20.95 -18.41
CA ALA A 9 36.99 -20.23 -17.33
C ALA A 9 35.51 -20.03 -17.71
N SER A 10 34.64 -20.91 -17.22
CA SER A 10 33.19 -20.73 -17.31
C SER A 10 32.83 -19.49 -16.50
N ALA A 11 32.62 -18.37 -17.18
CA ALA A 11 32.14 -17.14 -16.57
C ALA A 11 30.75 -17.41 -15.96
N ALA A 12 30.67 -17.37 -14.62
CA ALA A 12 29.39 -17.49 -13.93
C ALA A 12 28.40 -16.44 -14.47
N PRO A 13 27.13 -16.79 -14.73
CA PRO A 13 26.18 -15.85 -15.28
C PRO A 13 26.05 -14.65 -14.34
N ALA A 14 26.20 -13.44 -14.90
CA ALA A 14 26.02 -12.21 -14.15
C ALA A 14 24.65 -12.25 -13.45
N ARG A 15 24.64 -12.13 -12.11
CA ARG A 15 23.41 -12.08 -11.33
C ARG A 15 22.63 -10.85 -11.75
N THR A 16 21.65 -11.03 -12.63
CA THR A 16 20.78 -9.94 -13.06
C THR A 16 19.98 -9.49 -11.84
N SER A 17 20.17 -8.24 -11.42
CA SER A 17 19.38 -7.71 -10.31
C SER A 17 17.92 -7.63 -10.76
N ARG A 18 16.96 -7.92 -9.87
CA ARG A 18 15.53 -7.76 -10.19
C ARG A 18 15.18 -6.29 -10.51
N LEU A 19 16.06 -5.36 -10.11
CA LEU A 19 15.98 -3.92 -10.38
C LEU A 19 16.56 -3.54 -11.75
N ALA A 20 17.33 -4.41 -12.41
CA ALA A 20 17.92 -4.14 -13.72
C ALA A 20 16.86 -3.97 -14.82
N ARG A 21 15.64 -4.48 -14.59
CA ARG A 21 14.50 -4.40 -15.52
C ARG A 21 13.48 -3.31 -15.15
N THR A 22 13.66 -2.61 -14.02
CA THR A 22 12.70 -1.60 -13.58
C THR A 22 13.08 -0.21 -14.09
N PRO A 23 12.14 0.58 -14.63
CA PRO A 23 12.42 1.95 -15.04
C PRO A 23 12.90 2.79 -13.85
N HIS A 24 13.87 3.67 -14.10
CA HIS A 24 14.41 4.57 -13.10
C HIS A 24 13.34 5.61 -12.72
N LEU A 25 12.71 5.43 -11.56
CA LEU A 25 11.71 6.34 -11.01
C LEU A 25 12.37 7.31 -10.02
N PRO A 26 11.85 8.55 -9.88
CA PRO A 26 12.39 9.52 -8.94
C PRO A 26 12.19 9.07 -7.49
N LEU A 27 13.05 9.53 -6.58
CA LEU A 27 12.97 9.20 -5.14
C LEU A 27 11.60 9.54 -4.54
N ASP A 28 11.07 10.72 -4.89
CA ASP A 28 9.76 11.20 -4.46
C ASP A 28 8.64 10.18 -4.69
N TYR A 29 8.66 9.48 -5.82
CA TYR A 29 7.67 8.46 -6.15
C TYR A 29 7.64 7.36 -5.08
N PHE A 30 8.80 6.90 -4.63
CA PHE A 30 8.88 5.83 -3.63
C PHE A 30 8.40 6.30 -2.26
N ILE A 31 8.70 7.55 -1.88
CA ILE A 31 8.23 8.15 -0.63
C ILE A 31 6.70 8.31 -0.66
N HIS A 32 6.14 8.82 -1.76
CA HIS A 32 4.69 8.95 -1.94
C HIS A 32 4.01 7.57 -1.99
N ARG A 33 4.64 6.58 -2.60
CA ARG A 33 4.14 5.20 -2.63
C ARG A 33 4.10 4.56 -1.25
N ALA A 34 5.15 4.75 -0.44
CA ALA A 34 5.17 4.28 0.94
C ALA A 34 4.08 4.97 1.78
N SER A 35 3.94 6.29 1.63
CA SER A 35 2.96 7.10 2.35
C SER A 35 1.51 6.75 1.97
N SER A 36 1.23 6.53 0.69
CA SER A 36 -0.09 6.09 0.22
C SER A 36 -0.47 4.71 0.75
N LEU A 37 0.48 3.75 0.79
CA LEU A 37 0.23 2.44 1.40
C LEU A 37 -0.02 2.53 2.90
N ALA A 38 0.67 3.42 3.61
CA ALA A 38 0.40 3.68 5.02
C ALA A 38 -1.01 4.26 5.21
N LEU A 39 -1.39 5.25 4.41
CA LEU A 39 -2.71 5.88 4.42
C LEU A 39 -3.83 4.87 4.11
N TYR A 40 -3.66 4.03 3.09
CA TYR A 40 -4.61 2.96 2.77
C TYR A 40 -4.87 2.05 3.98
N ARG A 41 -3.81 1.60 4.67
CA ARG A 41 -3.95 0.78 5.87
C ARG A 41 -4.67 1.53 7.00
N GLN A 42 -4.49 2.84 7.12
CA GLN A 42 -5.22 3.65 8.10
C GLN A 42 -6.71 3.71 7.79
N PHE A 43 -7.10 3.93 6.51
CA PHE A 43 -8.50 3.87 6.09
C PHE A 43 -9.16 2.53 6.44
N ILE A 44 -8.52 1.41 6.12
CA ILE A 44 -9.07 0.07 6.42
C ILE A 44 -9.22 -0.17 7.92
N ARG A 45 -8.38 0.45 8.76
CA ARG A 45 -8.55 0.38 10.22
C ARG A 45 -9.68 1.28 10.69
N ALA A 46 -9.82 2.48 10.12
CA ALA A 46 -10.89 3.42 10.42
C ALA A 46 -12.27 2.86 10.05
N THR A 47 -12.39 2.08 8.97
CA THR A 47 -13.69 1.45 8.63
C THR A 47 -14.17 0.43 9.66
N ARG A 48 -13.30 -0.04 10.58
CA ARG A 48 -13.71 -0.97 11.66
C ARG A 48 -14.55 -0.30 12.74
N SER A 49 -14.52 1.03 12.86
CA SER A 49 -15.40 1.74 13.80
C SER A 49 -16.79 2.00 13.24
N LEU A 50 -17.03 1.77 11.93
CA LEU A 50 -18.39 1.78 11.39
C LEU A 50 -19.11 0.54 11.95
N GLY A 51 -20.17 0.78 12.72
CA GLY A 51 -20.91 -0.28 13.42
C GLY A 51 -21.70 -1.21 12.51
N ASP A 52 -22.03 -0.74 11.30
CA ASP A 52 -22.77 -1.46 10.26
C ASP A 52 -21.83 -2.19 9.28
N VAL A 53 -22.19 -3.43 8.92
CA VAL A 53 -21.37 -4.34 8.11
C VAL A 53 -21.44 -3.98 6.63
N ASP A 54 -22.62 -3.61 6.14
CA ASP A 54 -22.84 -3.30 4.73
C ASP A 54 -22.16 -1.97 4.38
N ALA A 55 -22.40 -0.93 5.17
CA ALA A 55 -21.70 0.36 5.03
C ALA A 55 -20.17 0.21 5.12
N ARG A 56 -19.67 -0.68 5.99
CA ARG A 56 -18.23 -0.97 6.08
C ARG A 56 -17.71 -1.61 4.80
N TRP A 57 -18.40 -2.61 4.25
CA TRP A 57 -17.97 -3.27 3.02
C TRP A 57 -17.96 -2.30 1.85
N GLU A 58 -19.02 -1.51 1.69
CA GLU A 58 -19.11 -0.48 0.66
C GLU A 58 -17.96 0.53 0.77
N THR A 59 -17.70 1.03 1.98
CA THR A 59 -16.61 1.98 2.23
C THR A 59 -15.25 1.37 1.87
N VAL A 60 -15.00 0.11 2.22
CA VAL A 60 -13.75 -0.59 1.88
C VAL A 60 -13.59 -0.75 0.37
N GLN A 61 -14.67 -1.08 -0.35
CA GLN A 61 -14.65 -1.18 -1.81
C GLN A 61 -14.41 0.18 -2.47
N TRP A 62 -15.05 1.23 -1.96
CA TRP A 62 -14.83 2.60 -2.43
C TRP A 62 -13.38 3.03 -2.25
N VAL A 63 -12.80 2.87 -1.05
CA VAL A 63 -11.38 3.18 -0.79
C VAL A 63 -10.48 2.39 -1.73
N ARG A 64 -10.71 1.09 -1.92
CA ARG A 64 -9.89 0.28 -2.84
C ARG A 64 -9.94 0.84 -4.27
N LYS A 65 -11.13 1.16 -4.79
CA LYS A 65 -11.30 1.70 -6.14
C LYS A 65 -10.59 3.04 -6.31
N ASP A 66 -10.65 3.90 -5.28
CA ASP A 66 -10.01 5.22 -5.31
C ASP A 66 -8.48 5.11 -5.37
N PHE A 67 -7.87 4.25 -4.53
CA PHE A 67 -6.42 4.01 -4.57
C PHE A 67 -5.96 3.34 -5.87
N GLU A 68 -6.77 2.45 -6.47
CA GLU A 68 -6.42 1.80 -7.73
C GLU A 68 -6.46 2.79 -8.91
N ARG A 69 -7.37 3.77 -8.90
CA ARG A 69 -7.46 4.84 -9.91
C ARG A 69 -6.15 5.62 -10.06
N TYR A 70 -5.40 5.80 -8.96
CA TYR A 70 -4.15 6.58 -8.94
C TYR A 70 -2.88 5.72 -8.85
N ARG A 71 -2.98 4.40 -9.02
CA ARG A 71 -1.85 3.46 -8.83
C ARG A 71 -0.63 3.76 -9.71
N GLY A 72 -0.85 4.21 -10.95
CA GLY A 72 0.20 4.49 -11.93
C GLY A 72 0.70 5.93 -11.94
N MET A 73 0.28 6.76 -10.99
CA MET A 73 0.64 8.18 -10.97
C MET A 73 2.09 8.39 -10.53
N VAL A 74 2.89 9.06 -11.36
CA VAL A 74 4.31 9.37 -11.08
C VAL A 74 4.53 10.84 -10.67
N ASP A 75 3.57 11.72 -10.96
CA ASP A 75 3.65 13.15 -10.66
C ASP A 75 3.68 13.43 -9.14
N SER A 76 4.74 14.12 -8.68
CA SER A 76 5.01 14.40 -7.26
C SER A 76 3.99 15.38 -6.68
N GLU A 77 3.63 16.46 -7.40
CA GLU A 77 2.74 17.51 -6.86
C GLU A 77 1.30 17.00 -6.72
N LYS A 78 0.84 16.26 -7.73
CA LYS A 78 -0.48 15.63 -7.68
C LYS A 78 -0.55 14.56 -6.58
N SER A 79 0.51 13.78 -6.39
CA SER A 79 0.60 12.79 -5.31
C SER A 79 0.50 13.43 -3.93
N LYS A 80 1.21 14.55 -3.69
CA LYS A 80 1.11 15.30 -2.43
C LYS A 80 -0.30 15.83 -2.17
N THR A 81 -0.91 16.40 -3.20
CA THR A 81 -2.28 16.94 -3.11
C THR A 81 -3.30 15.84 -2.78
N LEU A 82 -3.19 14.68 -3.43
CA LEU A 82 -4.03 13.52 -3.17
C LEU A 82 -3.80 12.94 -1.77
N LEU A 83 -2.55 12.87 -1.31
CA LEU A 83 -2.25 12.45 0.06
C LEU A 83 -2.86 13.40 1.09
N ALA A 84 -2.76 14.71 0.87
CA ALA A 84 -3.37 15.72 1.75
C ALA A 84 -4.90 15.60 1.76
N LEU A 85 -5.52 15.37 0.60
CA LEU A 85 -6.96 15.12 0.48
C LEU A 85 -7.37 13.86 1.24
N GLY A 86 -6.67 12.74 1.02
CA GLY A 86 -6.95 11.48 1.70
C GLY A 86 -6.77 11.56 3.22
N GLN A 87 -5.80 12.34 3.71
CA GLN A 87 -5.64 12.61 5.14
C GLN A 87 -6.85 13.38 5.72
N ARG A 88 -7.41 14.34 4.98
CA ARG A 88 -8.63 15.06 5.40
C ARG A 88 -9.83 14.13 5.43
N GLN A 89 -10.02 13.31 4.39
CA GLN A 89 -11.09 12.32 4.31
C GLN A 89 -10.99 11.29 5.45
N LEU A 90 -9.77 10.85 5.78
CA LEU A 90 -9.55 9.93 6.90
C LEU A 90 -9.99 10.55 8.24
N LYS A 91 -9.66 11.83 8.47
CA LYS A 91 -10.12 12.54 9.68
C LYS A 91 -11.64 12.63 9.75
N GLN A 92 -12.30 12.90 8.61
CA GLN A 92 -13.76 12.92 8.53
C GLN A 92 -14.35 11.53 8.84
N LEU A 93 -13.79 10.47 8.27
CA LEU A 93 -14.22 9.09 8.52
C LEU A 93 -14.09 8.71 10.01
N HIS A 94 -13.00 9.13 10.66
CA HIS A 94 -12.84 8.93 12.11
C HIS A 94 -13.89 9.68 12.92
N ALA A 95 -14.20 10.93 12.57
CA ALA A 95 -15.25 11.70 13.22
C ALA A 95 -16.61 11.01 13.07
N THR A 96 -16.96 10.56 11.86
CA THR A 96 -18.19 9.80 11.60
C THR A 96 -18.26 8.52 12.41
N GLY A 97 -17.18 7.74 12.46
CA GLY A 97 -17.10 6.53 13.27
C GLY A 97 -17.28 6.79 14.78
N SER A 98 -16.76 7.92 15.27
CA SER A 98 -16.95 8.34 16.67
C SER A 98 -18.39 8.74 16.97
N LEU A 99 -19.06 9.43 16.05
CA LEU A 99 -20.43 9.90 16.23
C LEU A 99 -21.47 8.77 16.15
N ILE A 100 -21.19 7.75 15.35
CA ILE A 100 -22.09 6.59 15.19
C ILE A 100 -22.05 5.66 16.42
N GLY A 101 -21.15 5.90 17.39
CA GLY A 101 -21.10 5.10 18.62
C GLY A 101 -20.85 3.62 18.34
N GLY A 102 -20.12 3.31 17.26
CA GLY A 102 -19.92 1.96 16.80
C GLY A 102 -19.24 1.14 17.87
N ASP A 103 -19.99 0.21 18.46
CA ASP A 103 -19.55 -0.78 19.43
C ASP A 103 -18.51 -1.71 18.79
N SER A 104 -17.31 -1.17 18.53
CA SER A 104 -16.28 -1.78 17.70
C SER A 104 -15.72 -3.04 18.34
N ALA A 105 -16.02 -3.26 19.62
CA ALA A 105 -15.69 -4.45 20.39
C ALA A 105 -16.39 -5.70 19.81
N LYS A 106 -17.63 -5.59 19.31
CA LYS A 106 -18.39 -6.76 18.83
C LYS A 106 -17.74 -7.46 17.63
N TRP A 107 -16.98 -6.71 16.82
CA TRP A 107 -16.27 -7.22 15.64
C TRP A 107 -14.77 -7.44 15.87
N ARG A 108 -14.26 -7.31 17.10
CA ARG A 108 -12.91 -7.76 17.44
C ARG A 108 -13.01 -9.24 17.70
N GLY A 109 -12.50 -10.06 16.76
CA GLY A 109 -12.40 -11.50 16.97
C GLY A 109 -11.76 -11.78 18.32
N ARG A 110 -12.57 -12.30 19.27
CA ARG A 110 -12.05 -12.75 20.55
C ARG A 110 -11.12 -13.91 20.22
N ARG A 111 -9.81 -13.74 20.49
CA ARG A 111 -8.91 -14.90 20.49
C ARG A 111 -9.49 -15.84 21.54
N SER A 112 -10.04 -16.98 21.10
CA SER A 112 -10.43 -18.05 22.01
C SER A 112 -9.16 -18.45 22.75
N ALA A 113 -9.06 -18.06 24.02
CA ALA A 113 -8.05 -18.59 24.92
C ALA A 113 -8.45 -20.05 25.15
N LYS A 114 -7.58 -20.96 24.73
CA LYS A 114 -7.66 -22.38 25.00
C LYS A 114 -6.99 -22.67 26.33
#